data_AF-A0A5C7V9D4-F1
#
_entry.id   AF-A0A5C7V9D4-F1
#
_cell.length_a   1.000
_cell.length_b   1.000
_cell.length_c   1.000
_cell.angle_alpha   90.00
_cell.angle_beta   90.00
_cell.angle_gamma   90.00
#
_symmetry.space_group_name_H-M   'P 1'
#
loop_
_entity.id
_entity.type
_entity.pdbx_description
1 polymer ?
#
loop_
_entity_poly.entity_id
_entity_poly.type
_entity_poly.pdbx_seq_one_letter_code
_entity_poly.pdbx_strand_id
1 'polypeptide(L)'
;MKTPKFVSDESLARRYRMKLGDVLDLCVQGRFIGASYSFSKRRWFIPVPVRMSRAMIKRCYKRKPFKPIDYERFKETRLLSRSLSRR
;
A
#
# COMPACT_ATOMS: atom_id res chain seq x y z
N MET A 1 -2.36 15.40 22.84
CA MET A 1 -2.78 14.49 21.75
C MET A 1 -1.66 13.48 21.51
N LYS A 2 -1.91 12.17 21.58
CA LYS A 2 -0.88 11.15 21.28
C LYS A 2 -0.59 11.18 19.78
N THR A 3 0.66 11.36 19.38
CA THR A 3 1.07 11.27 17.97
C THR A 3 0.74 9.87 17.44
N PRO A 4 0.11 9.75 16.26
CA PRO A 4 -0.13 8.45 15.66
C PRO A 4 1.22 7.78 15.41
N LYS A 5 1.41 6.58 15.98
CA LYS A 5 2.61 5.79 15.69
C LYS A 5 2.48 5.27 14.26
N PHE A 6 3.56 5.27 13.50
CA PHE A 6 3.61 4.70 12.16
C PHE A 6 4.45 3.42 12.17
N VAL A 7 4.10 2.48 11.30
CA VAL A 7 4.88 1.26 11.05
C VAL A 7 5.18 1.14 9.57
N SER A 8 6.32 0.54 9.20
CA SER A 8 6.61 0.27 7.80
C SER A 8 5.71 -0.83 7.24
N ASP A 9 5.47 -0.81 5.95
CA ASP A 9 4.91 -1.92 5.15
C ASP A 9 5.52 -3.28 5.49
N GLU A 10 6.85 -3.40 5.55
CA GLU A 10 7.55 -4.62 5.95
C GLU A 10 7.20 -5.07 7.37
N SER A 11 7.15 -4.13 8.32
CA SER A 11 6.80 -4.42 9.71
C SER A 11 5.35 -4.87 9.83
N LEU A 12 4.46 -4.26 9.03
CA LEU A 12 3.06 -4.63 8.94
C LEU A 12 2.90 -6.04 8.35
N ALA A 13 3.60 -6.33 7.26
CA ALA A 13 3.61 -7.64 6.61
C ALA A 13 4.04 -8.75 7.58
N ARG A 14 5.13 -8.53 8.33
CA ARG A 14 5.60 -9.48 9.36
C ARG A 14 4.58 -9.65 10.48
N ARG A 15 4.03 -8.55 11.00
CA ARG A 15 3.05 -8.58 12.11
C ARG A 15 1.80 -9.38 11.77
N TYR A 16 1.30 -9.24 10.53
CA TYR A 16 0.08 -9.91 10.10
C TYR A 16 0.32 -11.18 9.27
N ARG A 17 1.58 -11.65 9.17
CA ARG A 17 1.99 -12.79 8.34
C ARG A 17 1.46 -12.71 6.90
N MET A 18 1.47 -11.50 6.34
CA MET A 18 1.05 -11.21 4.97
C MET A 18 2.26 -11.11 4.05
N LYS A 19 2.06 -11.31 2.74
CA LYS A 19 3.11 -11.02 1.77
C LYS A 19 3.28 -9.51 1.65
N LEU A 20 4.52 -9.06 1.47
CA LEU A 20 4.81 -7.62 1.29
C LEU A 20 4.03 -7.04 0.10
N GLY A 21 3.93 -7.77 -1.02
CA GLY A 21 3.16 -7.35 -2.19
C GLY A 21 1.68 -7.08 -1.88
N ASP A 22 1.04 -7.90 -1.05
CA ASP A 22 -0.35 -7.69 -0.64
C ASP A 22 -0.50 -6.39 0.18
N VAL A 23 0.48 -6.10 1.05
CA VAL A 23 0.48 -4.85 1.84
C VAL A 23 0.68 -3.64 0.93
N LEU A 24 1.61 -3.72 -0.02
CA LEU A 24 1.85 -2.66 -1.00
C LEU A 24 0.62 -2.40 -1.87
N ASP A 25 -0.06 -3.45 -2.32
CA ASP A 25 -1.32 -3.33 -3.07
C ASP A 25 -2.39 -2.61 -2.26
N LEU A 26 -2.52 -2.93 -0.97
CA LEU A 26 -3.45 -2.26 -0.08
C LEU A 26 -3.09 -0.78 0.15
N CYS A 27 -1.80 -0.45 0.21
CA CYS A 27 -1.34 0.94 0.25
C CYS A 27 -1.71 1.70 -1.02
N VAL A 28 -1.43 1.12 -2.20
CA VAL A 28 -1.74 1.72 -3.50
C VAL A 28 -3.25 1.89 -3.71
N GLN A 29 -4.05 0.93 -3.24
CA GLN A 29 -5.51 1.00 -3.25
C GLN A 29 -6.11 1.98 -2.23
N GLY A 30 -5.28 2.67 -1.42
CA GLY A 30 -5.76 3.62 -0.41
C GLY A 30 -6.53 2.98 0.74
N ARG A 31 -6.35 1.67 0.98
CA ARG A 31 -7.07 0.94 2.05
C ARG A 31 -6.58 1.31 3.45
N PHE A 32 -5.39 1.87 3.56
CA PHE A 32 -4.84 2.40 4.80
C PHE A 32 -4.96 3.93 4.82
N ILE A 33 -5.99 4.43 5.51
CA ILE A 33 -6.21 5.87 5.66
C ILE A 33 -5.01 6.49 6.39
N GLY A 34 -4.41 7.51 5.78
CA GLY A 34 -3.24 8.21 6.32
C GLY A 34 -1.91 7.49 6.11
N ALA A 35 -1.87 6.40 5.33
CA ALA A 35 -0.61 5.84 4.89
C ALA A 35 0.12 6.80 3.93
N SER A 36 1.43 6.93 4.10
CA SER A 36 2.26 7.80 3.30
C SER A 36 3.47 7.05 2.75
N TYR A 37 3.86 7.38 1.53
CA TYR A 37 5.06 6.83 0.92
C TYR A 37 6.25 7.76 1.15
N SER A 38 7.35 7.23 1.68
CA SER A 38 8.60 7.95 1.80
C SER A 38 9.50 7.63 0.62
N PHE A 39 9.80 8.64 -0.21
CA PHE A 39 10.71 8.48 -1.35
C PHE A 39 12.14 8.19 -0.94
N SER A 40 12.65 8.84 0.11
CA SER A 40 14.02 8.63 0.61
C SER A 40 14.24 7.22 1.14
N LYS A 41 13.23 6.66 1.83
CA LYS A 41 13.29 5.30 2.40
C LYS A 41 12.72 4.23 1.48
N ARG A 42 12.13 4.61 0.35
CA ARG A 42 11.43 3.75 -0.62
C ARG A 42 10.44 2.78 0.03
N ARG A 43 9.68 3.25 1.02
CA ARG A 43 8.80 2.44 1.86
C ARG A 43 7.50 3.17 2.20
N TRP A 44 6.44 2.40 2.40
CA TRP A 44 5.19 2.91 2.96
C TRP A 44 5.22 2.94 4.48
N PHE A 45 4.70 4.02 5.06
CA PHE A 45 4.48 4.20 6.48
C PHE A 45 2.97 4.20 6.73
N ILE A 46 2.50 3.19 7.47
CA ILE A 46 1.09 3.00 7.79
C ILE A 46 0.83 3.44 9.24
N PRO A 47 -0.17 4.29 9.50
CA PRO A 47 -0.54 4.68 10.87
C PRO A 47 -1.15 3.50 11.63
N VAL A 48 -0.78 3.34 12.90
CA VAL A 48 -1.42 2.40 13.83
C VAL A 48 -2.36 3.14 14.79
N PRO A 49 -3.50 2.53 15.18
CA PRO A 49 -3.91 1.15 14.89
C PRO A 49 -4.42 0.95 13.45
N VAL A 50 -3.98 -0.14 12.81
CA VAL A 50 -4.46 -0.53 11.48
C VAL A 50 -5.76 -1.31 11.62
N ARG A 51 -6.85 -0.77 11.07
CA ARG A 51 -8.13 -1.49 11.00
C ARG A 51 -8.14 -2.46 9.81
N MET A 52 -7.55 -3.63 10.02
CA MET A 52 -7.61 -4.75 9.07
C MET A 52 -8.87 -5.59 9.35
N SER A 53 -9.79 -5.67 8.38
CA SER A 53 -10.90 -6.62 8.50
C SER A 53 -10.41 -8.05 8.26
N ARG A 54 -10.99 -9.04 8.96
CA ARG A 54 -10.71 -10.47 8.70
C ARG A 54 -10.91 -10.86 7.23
N ALA A 55 -11.81 -10.18 6.53
CA ALA A 55 -12.05 -10.36 5.10
C ALA A 55 -10.88 -9.89 4.22
N MET A 56 -10.23 -8.77 4.57
CA MET A 56 -9.03 -8.29 3.88
C MET A 56 -7.89 -9.28 4.01
N ILE A 57 -7.64 -9.77 5.23
CA ILE A 57 -6.59 -10.78 5.50
C ILE A 57 -6.87 -12.06 4.70
N LYS A 58 -8.12 -12.58 4.71
CA LYS A 58 -8.49 -13.79 3.95
C LYS A 58 -8.39 -13.63 2.43
N ARG A 59 -8.67 -12.44 1.87
CA ARG A 59 -8.52 -12.20 0.42
C ARG A 59 -7.07 -12.31 -0.03
N CYS A 60 -6.12 -11.88 0.79
CA CYS A 60 -4.69 -12.00 0.49
C CYS A 60 -4.25 -13.48 0.45
N TYR A 61 -4.76 -14.32 1.37
CA TYR A 61 -4.46 -15.77 1.35
C TYR A 61 -5.08 -16.53 0.16
N LYS A 62 -6.24 -16.08 -0.36
CA LYS A 62 -6.94 -16.76 -1.48
C LYS A 62 -6.43 -16.36 -2.87
N ARG A 63 -5.69 -15.26 -3.00
CA ARG A 63 -5.14 -14.86 -4.31
C ARG A 63 -3.91 -15.70 -4.64
N LYS A 64 -3.92 -16.36 -5.80
CA LYS A 64 -2.70 -16.87 -6.46
C LYS A 64 -1.66 -15.72 -6.52
N PRO A 65 -0.35 -15.99 -6.40
CA PRO A 65 0.67 -14.95 -6.41
C PRO A 65 0.45 -13.99 -7.58
N PHE A 66 0.31 -12.71 -7.26
CA PHE A 66 0.10 -11.65 -8.23
C PHE A 66 1.32 -11.58 -9.16
N LYS A 67 1.08 -11.50 -10.49
CA LYS A 67 2.12 -11.12 -11.44
C LYS A 67 2.65 -9.74 -11.00
N PRO A 68 3.97 -9.51 -10.92
CA PRO A 68 4.52 -8.24 -10.43
C PRO A 68 3.86 -7.05 -11.15
N ILE A 69 3.52 -6.01 -10.41
CA ILE A 69 3.09 -4.73 -10.99
C ILE A 69 4.18 -4.31 -11.98
N ASP A 70 3.78 -4.13 -13.24
CA ASP A 70 4.62 -3.53 -14.25
C ASP A 70 4.77 -2.04 -13.91
N TYR A 71 5.89 -1.72 -13.26
CA TYR A 71 6.22 -0.37 -12.84
C TYR A 71 6.34 0.60 -14.02
N GLU A 72 6.64 0.12 -15.23
CA GLU A 72 6.67 0.96 -16.43
C GLU A 72 5.25 1.36 -16.83
N ARG A 73 4.29 0.41 -16.79
CA ARG A 73 2.87 0.69 -17.06
C ARG A 73 2.21 1.58 -16.00
N PHE A 74 2.68 1.51 -14.74
CA PHE A 74 2.22 2.39 -13.66
C PHE A 74 2.72 3.85 -13.82
N LYS A 75 3.92 4.07 -14.39
CA LYS A 75 4.41 5.42 -14.71
C LYS A 75 3.57 6.09 -15.80
N GLU A 76 3.21 5.35 -16.85
CA GLU A 76 2.43 5.88 -17.98
C GLU A 76 1.02 6.36 -17.57
N THR A 77 0.33 5.57 -16.75
CA THR A 77 -1.03 5.91 -16.28
C THR A 77 -1.08 7.17 -15.42
N ARG A 78 -0.01 7.47 -14.67
CA ARG A 78 0.05 8.68 -13.85
C ARG A 78 0.40 9.94 -14.65
N LEU A 79 1.16 9.81 -15.74
CA LEU A 79 1.45 10.93 -16.66
C LEU A 79 0.20 11.39 -17.41
N LEU A 80 -0.68 10.48 -17.82
CA LEU A 80 -1.94 10.81 -18.51
C LEU A 80 -2.95 11.55 -17.62
N SER A 81 -2.96 11.29 -16.31
CA SER A 81 -3.82 12.01 -15.36
C SER A 81 -3.39 13.47 -15.11
N ARG A 82 -2.14 13.83 -15.46
CA ARG A 82 -1.58 15.16 -15.22
C ARG A 82 -1.72 16.09 -16.42
N SER A 83 -1.90 15.54 -17.63
CA SER A 83 -2.12 16.29 -18.87
C SER A 83 -3.59 16.62 -19.16
N LEU A 84 -4.55 16.03 -18.43
CA LEU A 84 -5.99 16.33 -18.57
C LEU A 84 -6.49 17.46 -17.64
N SER A 85 -5.69 17.94 -16.68
CA SER A 85 -6.04 19.08 -15.81
C SER A 85 -5.60 20.46 -16.33
N ARG A 86 -5.08 20.54 -17.58
CA ARG A 86 -4.61 21.79 -18.22
C ARG A 86 -5.42 22.17 -19.47
N ARG A 87 -6.69 21.77 -19.55
CA ARG A 87 -7.65 22.35 -20.51
C ARG A 87 -8.80 22.97 -19.75
#